data_AF-A0A1Y3NGF9-F1
#
_entry.id   AF-A0A1Y3NGF9-F1
#
_cell.length_a   1.000
_cell.length_b   1.000
_cell.length_c   1.000
_cell.angle_alpha   90.00
_cell.angle_beta   90.00
_cell.angle_gamma   90.00
#
_symmetry.space_group_name_H-M   'P 1'
#
loop_
_entity.id
_entity.type
_entity.pdbx_description
1 polymer ?
#
loop_
_entity_poly.entity_id
_entity_poly.type
_entity_poly.pdbx_seq_one_letter_code
_entity_poly.pdbx_strand_id
1 'polypeptide(L)'
;DLNEKIKQKLELSKSSNIPNNKKANKDTSNSNSLIQRVSMKKFLSTISQIIPYLCKYLEDLLKLIEDSKNAENDGEEQEYLCNECFYIIVESINYIFSSKAFEEENYSDIKQNIILGIMKLTGDMNRSNDDVYKITRIFNYFVNFKNKIESPQSHVMYIKLLDSILKLMPSTIEKNKLQHLNNALVDIIKSVFKKKLSVKSSEKNEYIIYLLQLCINKSENPIDIIKYYCLEILPLFIDALVNPEADVPNSLLDNPLLNSETFNIYYKIMLVELNNILQSEAFMQPSIISTIKRLNDVVECFTHLTQIVKIYDKRNILKHLLKQGKLFLDTFVKKVMPFLNINFKQHHEDIVGLLKILQQSTRIFQVINKK
;
A
#
# COMPACT_ATOMS: atom_id res chain seq x y z
N ASP A 1 0.18 -7.85 25.87
CA ASP A 1 0.87 -6.94 26.81
C ASP A 1 2.04 -6.20 26.17
N LEU A 2 3.10 -6.88 25.70
CA LEU A 2 4.26 -6.20 25.07
C LEU A 2 3.87 -5.26 23.91
N ASN A 3 3.01 -5.73 23.01
CA ASN A 3 2.53 -4.94 21.87
C ASN A 3 1.85 -3.62 22.30
N GLU A 4 0.92 -3.69 23.27
CA GLU A 4 0.25 -2.52 23.87
C GLU A 4 1.25 -1.53 24.48
N LYS A 5 2.26 -2.04 25.18
CA LYS A 5 3.31 -1.21 25.80
C LYS A 5 4.17 -0.48 24.75
N ILE A 6 4.52 -1.17 23.65
CA ILE A 6 5.24 -0.60 22.51
C ILE A 6 4.38 0.46 21.83
N LYS A 7 3.14 0.12 21.49
CA LYS A 7 2.19 1.01 20.83
C LYS A 7 2.02 2.31 21.61
N GLN A 8 1.69 2.23 22.90
CA GLN A 8 1.50 3.42 23.73
C GLN A 8 2.76 4.29 23.81
N LYS A 9 3.94 3.70 24.01
CA LYS A 9 5.17 4.48 24.14
C LYS A 9 5.55 5.20 22.84
N LEU A 10 5.34 4.55 21.68
CA LEU A 10 5.69 5.08 20.36
C LEU A 10 4.60 6.00 19.76
N GLU A 11 3.33 5.80 20.13
CA GLU A 11 2.23 6.71 19.73
C GLU A 11 2.24 8.01 20.54
N LEU A 12 2.59 7.98 21.82
CA LEU A 12 2.73 9.19 22.63
C LEU A 12 3.79 10.16 22.06
N SER A 13 4.86 9.64 21.44
CA SER A 13 5.84 10.46 20.73
C SER A 13 5.34 11.11 19.43
N LYS A 14 4.19 10.69 18.88
CA LYS A 14 3.56 11.37 17.72
C LYS A 14 2.79 12.63 18.13
N SER A 15 2.42 12.77 19.41
CA SER A 15 1.49 13.78 19.91
C SER A 15 2.13 15.04 20.53
N SER A 16 3.47 15.12 20.60
CA SER A 16 4.18 16.21 21.28
C SER A 16 4.09 17.60 20.62
N ASN A 17 3.31 17.78 19.54
CA ASN A 17 3.15 19.05 18.83
C ASN A 17 1.72 19.64 18.84
N ILE A 18 0.84 19.28 19.79
CA ILE A 18 -0.47 19.94 19.94
C ILE A 18 -0.64 20.44 21.38
N PRO A 19 -0.94 21.73 21.62
CA PRO A 19 -1.13 22.25 22.96
C PRO A 19 -2.40 21.64 23.59
N ASN A 20 -2.24 21.24 24.85
CA ASN A 20 -3.26 20.69 25.72
C ASN A 20 -4.59 21.46 25.64
N ASN A 21 -5.63 20.80 25.14
CA ASN A 21 -6.98 20.91 25.70
C ASN A 21 -7.92 19.85 25.11
N LYS A 22 -8.13 18.77 25.88
CA LYS A 22 -9.46 18.18 26.17
C LYS A 22 -9.30 17.01 27.14
N LYS A 23 -10.02 17.13 28.27
CA LYS A 23 -10.14 16.11 29.33
C LYS A 23 -10.56 14.76 28.73
N ALA A 24 -9.69 13.76 28.83
CA ALA A 24 -10.05 12.37 28.60
C ALA A 24 -10.32 11.69 29.94
N ASN A 25 -11.42 10.94 30.00
CA ASN A 25 -11.90 10.21 31.16
C ASN A 25 -10.80 9.34 31.79
N LYS A 26 -10.63 9.48 33.11
CA LYS A 26 -10.05 8.44 33.98
C LYS A 26 -10.87 7.18 33.76
N ASP A 27 -10.27 6.10 33.26
CA ASP A 27 -10.61 4.70 33.60
C ASP A 27 -9.82 3.64 32.78
N THR A 28 -8.68 3.96 32.18
CA THR A 28 -7.71 2.97 31.68
C THR A 28 -6.45 2.92 32.55
N SER A 29 -6.52 2.00 33.52
CA SER A 29 -5.45 1.29 34.24
C SER A 29 -4.07 1.96 34.47
N ASN A 30 -3.75 2.08 35.76
CA ASN A 30 -2.48 2.53 36.35
C ASN A 30 -1.18 1.81 35.86
N SER A 31 -1.26 0.72 35.09
CA SER A 31 -0.12 -0.13 34.73
C SER A 31 0.87 0.53 33.74
N ASN A 32 0.39 1.47 32.91
CA ASN A 32 1.21 2.09 31.86
C ASN A 32 1.87 3.42 32.27
N SER A 33 1.58 3.89 33.50
CA SER A 33 2.22 5.09 34.07
C SER A 33 3.72 4.88 34.33
N LEU A 34 4.14 3.63 34.58
CA LEU A 34 5.55 3.27 34.76
C LEU A 34 6.33 3.32 33.44
N ILE A 35 5.71 2.91 32.33
CA ILE A 35 6.35 2.94 31.00
C ILE A 35 6.51 4.36 30.49
N GLN A 36 5.58 5.25 30.82
CA GLN A 36 5.72 6.68 30.54
C GLN A 36 6.96 7.27 31.25
N ARG A 37 7.28 6.82 32.47
CA ARG A 37 8.44 7.27 33.26
C ARG A 37 9.79 6.77 32.73
N VAL A 38 9.82 5.68 31.97
CA VAL A 38 11.08 5.17 31.38
C VAL A 38 11.49 6.07 30.21
N SER A 39 12.76 6.47 30.13
CA SER A 39 13.25 7.27 29.00
C SER A 39 13.17 6.47 27.70
N MET A 40 12.89 7.16 26.58
CA MET A 40 12.77 6.53 25.26
C MET A 40 14.02 5.75 24.87
N LYS A 41 15.21 6.32 25.16
CA LYS A 41 16.50 5.65 24.92
C LYS A 41 16.63 4.32 25.66
N LYS A 42 16.27 4.29 26.96
CA LYS A 42 16.33 3.07 27.77
C LYS A 42 15.31 2.05 27.28
N PHE A 43 14.10 2.49 26.96
CA PHE A 43 13.05 1.63 26.40
C PHE A 43 13.49 0.96 25.09
N LEU A 44 13.94 1.75 24.11
CA LEU A 44 14.39 1.23 22.82
C LEU A 44 15.64 0.33 22.94
N SER A 45 16.54 0.62 23.90
CA SER A 45 17.69 -0.24 24.17
C SER A 45 17.31 -1.60 24.76
N THR A 46 16.22 -1.70 25.53
CA THR A 46 15.71 -3.00 25.98
C THR A 46 15.01 -3.72 24.83
N ILE A 47 14.24 -2.99 24.02
CA ILE A 47 13.60 -3.54 22.82
C ILE A 47 14.63 -4.11 21.84
N SER A 48 15.78 -3.45 21.65
CA SER A 48 16.82 -3.95 20.74
C SER A 48 17.39 -5.30 21.12
N GLN A 49 17.37 -5.65 22.41
CA GLN A 49 17.78 -6.96 22.90
C GLN A 49 16.70 -8.02 22.68
N ILE A 50 15.42 -7.64 22.67
CA ILE A 50 14.28 -8.55 22.57
C ILE A 50 13.96 -8.90 21.11
N ILE A 51 14.15 -7.96 20.18
CA ILE A 51 13.76 -8.13 18.76
C ILE A 51 14.31 -9.39 18.09
N PRO A 52 15.59 -9.78 18.24
CA PRO A 52 16.09 -11.00 17.62
C PRO A 52 15.36 -12.25 18.10
N TYR A 53 14.94 -12.29 19.37
CA TYR A 53 14.15 -13.40 19.90
C TYR A 53 12.73 -13.42 19.31
N LEU A 54 12.11 -12.25 19.15
CA LEU A 54 10.80 -12.15 18.49
C LEU A 54 10.86 -12.64 17.04
N CYS A 55 11.91 -12.28 16.29
CA CYS A 55 12.11 -12.78 14.94
C CYS A 55 12.30 -14.31 14.90
N LYS A 56 13.06 -14.87 15.85
CA LYS A 56 13.19 -16.33 15.98
C LYS A 56 11.83 -17.00 16.29
N TYR A 57 11.03 -16.42 17.18
CA TYR A 57 9.69 -16.92 17.45
C TYR A 57 8.78 -16.85 16.22
N LEU A 58 8.91 -15.85 15.34
CA LEU A 58 8.18 -15.83 14.07
C LEU A 58 8.55 -17.04 13.20
N GLU A 59 9.83 -17.40 13.08
CA GLU A 59 10.25 -18.58 12.32
C GLU A 59 9.67 -19.87 12.91
N ASP A 60 9.68 -19.99 14.24
CA ASP A 60 9.16 -21.18 14.92
C ASP A 60 7.62 -21.27 14.79
N LEU A 61 6.90 -20.14 14.89
CA LEU A 61 5.45 -20.08 14.62
C LEU A 61 5.12 -20.48 13.18
N LEU A 62 5.91 -20.02 12.20
CA LEU A 62 5.69 -20.39 10.80
C LEU A 62 5.90 -21.90 10.56
N LYS A 63 6.84 -22.54 11.26
CA LYS A 63 7.01 -24.00 11.21
C LYS A 63 5.80 -24.71 11.82
N LEU A 64 5.32 -24.24 12.97
CA LEU A 64 4.13 -24.81 13.61
C LEU A 64 2.88 -24.71 12.72
N ILE A 65 2.71 -23.58 12.00
CA ILE A 65 1.62 -23.40 11.02
C ILE A 65 1.78 -24.35 9.82
N GLU A 66 3.01 -24.64 9.39
CA GLU A 66 3.26 -25.62 8.33
C GLU A 66 2.98 -27.06 8.79
N ASP A 67 3.37 -27.38 10.03
CA ASP A 67 3.17 -28.71 10.63
C ASP A 67 1.69 -28.98 10.94
N SER A 68 0.93 -27.98 11.41
CA SER A 68 -0.49 -28.12 11.74
C SER A 68 -1.37 -28.45 10.53
N LYS A 69 -0.99 -28.01 9.32
CA LYS A 69 -1.69 -28.34 8.08
C LYS A 69 -1.65 -29.83 7.73
N ASN A 70 -0.66 -30.55 8.25
CA ASN A 70 -0.51 -31.98 8.01
C ASN A 70 -1.22 -32.84 9.07
N ALA A 71 -1.88 -32.23 10.07
CA ALA A 71 -2.52 -32.93 11.18
C ALA A 71 -4.06 -32.76 11.15
N GLU A 72 -4.81 -33.87 11.09
CA GLU A 72 -6.21 -33.87 10.66
C GLU A 72 -7.27 -33.47 11.71
N ASN A 73 -6.97 -33.29 13.01
CA ASN A 73 -8.06 -33.16 14.03
C ASN A 73 -7.94 -32.05 15.10
N ASP A 74 -6.75 -31.53 15.43
CA ASP A 74 -6.55 -30.42 16.41
C ASP A 74 -5.89 -29.16 15.77
N GLY A 75 -5.73 -29.16 14.45
CA GLY A 75 -4.94 -28.17 13.71
C GLY A 75 -5.56 -26.76 13.68
N GLU A 76 -6.88 -26.64 13.64
CA GLU A 76 -7.56 -25.35 13.38
C GLU A 76 -7.43 -24.35 14.53
N GLU A 77 -7.63 -24.76 15.78
CA GLU A 77 -7.49 -23.87 16.94
C GLU A 77 -6.03 -23.45 17.16
N GLN A 78 -5.09 -24.41 16.99
CA GLN A 78 -3.66 -24.14 17.09
C GLN A 78 -3.19 -23.20 15.97
N GLU A 79 -3.66 -23.41 14.75
CA GLU A 79 -3.38 -22.55 13.61
C GLU A 79 -3.91 -21.13 13.84
N TYR A 80 -5.15 -20.99 14.35
CA TYR A 80 -5.72 -19.70 14.68
C TYR A 80 -4.87 -18.95 15.71
N LEU A 81 -4.52 -19.60 16.82
CA LEU A 81 -3.67 -19.01 17.86
C LEU A 81 -2.27 -18.65 17.33
N CYS A 82 -1.66 -19.50 16.50
CA CYS A 82 -0.37 -19.22 15.88
C CYS A 82 -0.42 -18.02 14.93
N ASN A 83 -1.50 -17.90 14.14
CA ASN A 83 -1.73 -16.75 13.25
C ASN A 83 -1.92 -15.44 14.04
N GLU A 84 -2.65 -15.47 15.15
CA GLU A 84 -2.81 -14.32 16.04
C GLU A 84 -1.48 -13.92 16.70
N CYS A 85 -0.70 -14.89 17.19
CA CYS A 85 0.63 -14.62 17.75
C CYS A 85 1.56 -14.02 16.69
N PHE A 86 1.54 -14.57 15.48
CA PHE A 86 2.29 -14.05 14.35
C PHE A 86 1.90 -12.59 14.05
N TYR A 87 0.59 -12.29 13.98
CA TYR A 87 0.10 -10.94 13.78
C TYR A 87 0.63 -9.98 14.85
N ILE A 88 0.50 -10.32 16.13
CA ILE A 88 0.91 -9.46 17.25
C ILE A 88 2.41 -9.18 17.22
N ILE A 89 3.23 -10.19 16.90
CA ILE A 89 4.69 -10.01 16.83
C ILE A 89 5.05 -9.12 15.64
N VAL A 90 4.49 -9.37 14.45
CA VAL A 90 4.72 -8.53 13.26
C VAL A 90 4.25 -7.10 13.52
N GLU A 91 3.12 -6.92 14.21
CA GLU A 91 2.60 -5.61 14.58
C GLU A 91 3.57 -4.86 15.50
N SER A 92 4.08 -5.55 16.53
CA SER A 92 5.05 -5.01 17.49
C SER A 92 6.33 -4.55 16.78
N ILE A 93 6.85 -5.38 15.87
CA ILE A 93 8.05 -5.08 15.07
C ILE A 93 7.77 -3.91 14.13
N ASN A 94 6.60 -3.85 13.50
CA ASN A 94 6.22 -2.75 12.63
C ASN A 94 6.09 -1.41 13.38
N TYR A 95 5.56 -1.38 14.60
CA TYR A 95 5.53 -0.15 15.41
C TYR A 95 6.94 0.40 15.65
N ILE A 96 7.92 -0.48 15.84
CA ILE A 96 9.32 -0.09 16.04
C ILE A 96 9.91 0.49 14.76
N PHE A 97 9.79 -0.20 13.62
CA PHE A 97 10.35 0.27 12.35
C PHE A 97 9.63 1.49 11.76
N SER A 98 8.34 1.68 12.08
CA SER A 98 7.57 2.86 11.66
C SER A 98 7.70 4.05 12.63
N SER A 99 8.53 3.93 13.66
CA SER A 99 8.75 5.00 14.64
C SER A 99 9.64 6.11 14.08
N LYS A 100 9.25 7.37 14.33
CA LYS A 100 10.08 8.55 14.05
C LYS A 100 11.42 8.53 14.79
N ALA A 101 11.52 7.77 15.88
CA ALA A 101 12.78 7.59 16.60
C ALA A 101 13.89 7.02 15.70
N PHE A 102 13.57 6.32 14.61
CA PHE A 102 14.58 5.79 13.68
C PHE A 102 15.06 6.81 12.64
N GLU A 103 14.44 8.00 12.60
CA GLU A 103 14.88 9.16 11.82
C GLU A 103 15.82 10.06 12.65
N GLU A 104 15.73 10.02 13.98
CA GLU A 104 16.55 10.85 14.87
C GLU A 104 17.97 10.27 15.06
N GLU A 105 19.00 11.10 14.90
CA GLU A 105 20.41 10.73 15.11
C GLU A 105 20.68 10.17 16.52
N ASN A 106 19.94 10.65 17.52
CA ASN A 106 20.04 10.25 18.92
C ASN A 106 19.83 8.75 19.18
N TYR A 107 19.19 8.05 18.24
CA TYR A 107 18.90 6.62 18.35
C TYR A 107 19.56 5.78 17.25
N SER A 108 20.50 6.36 16.49
CA SER A 108 21.23 5.66 15.42
C SER A 108 21.91 4.38 15.91
N ASP A 109 22.58 4.43 17.07
CA ASP A 109 23.21 3.24 17.67
C ASP A 109 22.21 2.12 17.96
N ILE A 110 21.00 2.48 18.42
CA ILE A 110 19.96 1.52 18.76
C ILE A 110 19.38 0.91 17.48
N LYS A 111 19.15 1.72 16.45
CA LYS A 111 18.74 1.27 15.11
C LYS A 111 19.75 0.27 14.56
N GLN A 112 21.04 0.58 14.62
CA GLN A 112 22.11 -0.32 14.17
C GLN A 112 22.13 -1.62 14.97
N ASN A 113 21.95 -1.56 16.30
CA ASN A 113 21.88 -2.76 17.14
C ASN A 113 20.68 -3.66 16.78
N ILE A 114 19.51 -3.09 16.50
CA ILE A 114 18.33 -3.84 16.05
C ILE A 114 18.60 -4.52 14.72
N ILE A 115 19.11 -3.75 13.76
CA ILE A 115 19.44 -4.23 12.41
C ILE A 115 20.45 -5.38 12.48
N LEU A 116 21.55 -5.20 13.20
CA LEU A 116 22.57 -6.23 13.38
C LEU A 116 22.02 -7.46 14.13
N GLY A 117 21.12 -7.26 15.09
CA GLY A 117 20.46 -8.35 15.81
C GLY A 117 19.66 -9.26 14.88
N ILE A 118 18.95 -8.69 13.91
CA ILE A 118 18.19 -9.46 12.91
C ILE A 118 19.13 -10.07 11.86
N MET A 119 20.16 -9.36 11.41
CA MET A 119 21.14 -9.89 10.45
C MET A 119 21.87 -11.13 10.97
N LYS A 120 22.12 -11.22 12.28
CA LYS A 120 22.71 -12.43 12.88
C LYS A 120 21.84 -13.68 12.65
N LEU A 121 20.51 -13.52 12.56
CA LEU A 121 19.60 -14.64 12.26
C LEU A 121 19.72 -15.12 10.81
N THR A 122 20.16 -14.25 9.89
CA THR A 122 20.40 -14.64 8.50
C THR A 122 21.72 -15.39 8.30
N GLY A 123 22.48 -15.65 9.37
CA GLY A 123 23.82 -16.25 9.32
C GLY A 123 24.91 -15.33 8.78
N ASP A 124 24.61 -14.04 8.57
CA ASP A 124 25.56 -13.09 8.00
C ASP A 124 26.27 -12.30 9.11
N MET A 125 27.57 -12.56 9.25
CA MET A 125 28.44 -11.88 10.21
C MET A 125 29.13 -10.65 9.60
N ASN A 126 28.88 -10.33 8.33
CA ASN A 126 29.46 -9.18 7.68
C ASN A 126 28.98 -7.89 8.33
N ARG A 127 29.89 -7.24 9.07
CA ARG A 127 29.72 -5.89 9.61
C ARG A 127 29.99 -4.84 8.53
N SER A 128 29.41 -5.00 7.34
CA SER A 128 29.45 -3.93 6.35
C SER A 128 28.81 -2.69 6.98
N ASN A 129 29.46 -1.53 6.87
CA ASN A 129 28.87 -0.27 7.33
C ASN A 129 27.82 0.27 6.37
N ASP A 130 27.64 -0.35 5.21
CA ASP A 130 26.65 0.05 4.22
C ASP A 130 25.23 -0.26 4.71
N ASP A 131 24.48 0.78 5.06
CA ASP A 131 23.09 0.67 5.50
C ASP A 131 22.18 0.11 4.40
N VAL A 132 22.48 0.35 3.12
CA VAL A 132 21.71 -0.23 2.01
C VAL A 132 21.83 -1.75 2.01
N TYR A 133 23.03 -2.28 2.21
CA TYR A 133 23.26 -3.72 2.34
C TYR A 133 22.47 -4.30 3.52
N LYS A 134 22.58 -3.70 4.71
CA LYS A 134 21.92 -4.19 5.92
C LYS A 134 20.40 -4.23 5.80
N ILE A 135 19.80 -3.14 5.29
CA ILE A 135 18.34 -3.05 5.11
C ILE A 135 17.88 -4.03 4.04
N THR A 136 18.63 -4.19 2.95
CA THR A 136 18.32 -5.19 1.90
C THR A 136 18.32 -6.61 2.47
N ARG A 137 19.27 -6.94 3.35
CA ARG A 137 19.34 -8.25 4.01
C ARG A 137 18.14 -8.50 4.93
N ILE A 138 17.77 -7.51 5.75
CA ILE A 138 16.59 -7.62 6.62
C ILE A 138 15.31 -7.71 5.80
N PHE A 139 15.20 -6.94 4.73
CA PHE A 139 14.06 -7.04 3.83
C PHE A 139 13.95 -8.45 3.24
N ASN A 140 15.04 -9.01 2.71
CA ASN A 140 15.06 -10.35 2.15
C ASN A 140 14.77 -11.44 3.20
N TYR A 141 15.21 -11.25 4.43
CA TYR A 141 14.86 -12.13 5.55
C TYR A 141 13.34 -12.24 5.72
N PHE A 142 12.65 -11.09 5.79
CA PHE A 142 11.19 -11.09 5.92
C PHE A 142 10.50 -11.56 4.63
N VAL A 143 11.01 -11.26 3.43
CA VAL A 143 10.45 -11.73 2.15
C VAL A 143 10.30 -13.26 2.10
N ASN A 144 11.16 -14.01 2.79
CA ASN A 144 11.08 -15.47 2.86
C ASN A 144 9.79 -15.98 3.53
N PHE A 145 9.05 -15.14 4.25
CA PHE A 145 7.79 -15.51 4.90
C PHE A 145 6.58 -15.48 3.95
N LYS A 146 6.71 -14.93 2.73
CA LYS A 146 5.59 -14.64 1.81
C LYS A 146 4.60 -15.79 1.55
N ASN A 147 5.08 -17.03 1.52
CA ASN A 147 4.27 -18.21 1.18
C ASN A 147 3.73 -18.95 2.41
N LYS A 148 4.22 -18.59 3.60
CA LYS A 148 3.93 -19.33 4.85
C LYS A 148 2.76 -18.73 5.63
N ILE A 149 2.43 -17.48 5.34
CA ILE A 149 1.30 -16.77 5.96
C ILE A 149 0.02 -17.19 5.20
N GLU A 150 -1.07 -17.40 5.94
CA GLU A 150 -2.39 -17.67 5.36
C GLU A 150 -3.44 -16.67 5.85
N SER A 151 -3.36 -16.24 7.11
CA SER A 151 -4.25 -15.22 7.64
C SER A 151 -4.16 -13.90 6.85
N PRO A 152 -5.29 -13.35 6.36
CA PRO A 152 -5.39 -12.06 5.69
C PRO A 152 -4.79 -10.89 6.50
N GLN A 153 -5.16 -10.82 7.78
CA GLN A 153 -4.77 -9.74 8.68
C GLN A 153 -3.25 -9.77 8.94
N SER A 154 -2.70 -10.97 9.14
CA SER A 154 -1.26 -11.21 9.27
C SER A 154 -0.50 -10.81 8.02
N HIS A 155 -1.00 -11.12 6.81
CA HIS A 155 -0.37 -10.70 5.56
C HIS A 155 -0.34 -9.18 5.39
N VAL A 156 -1.44 -8.49 5.68
CA VAL A 156 -1.48 -7.03 5.56
C VAL A 156 -0.50 -6.38 6.53
N MET A 157 -0.42 -6.88 7.77
CA MET A 157 0.54 -6.39 8.74
C MET A 157 1.99 -6.67 8.34
N TYR A 158 2.23 -7.83 7.76
CA TYR A 158 3.52 -8.21 7.18
C TYR A 158 3.93 -7.31 6.01
N ILE A 159 3.00 -6.97 5.12
CA ILE A 159 3.25 -6.00 4.03
C ILE A 159 3.53 -4.60 4.58
N LYS A 160 2.82 -4.18 5.65
CA LYS A 160 3.13 -2.92 6.37
C LYS A 160 4.54 -2.92 6.94
N LEU A 161 4.98 -4.04 7.51
CA LEU A 161 6.34 -4.21 8.01
C LEU A 161 7.37 -4.07 6.88
N LEU A 162 7.17 -4.76 5.76
CA LEU A 162 8.07 -4.67 4.60
C LEU A 162 8.16 -3.23 4.07
N ASP A 163 7.03 -2.53 3.93
CA ASP A 163 7.04 -1.11 3.51
C ASP A 163 7.75 -0.22 4.54
N SER A 164 7.56 -0.45 5.83
CA SER A 164 8.25 0.28 6.89
C SER A 164 9.76 0.06 6.86
N ILE A 165 10.22 -1.16 6.57
CA ILE A 165 11.65 -1.47 6.40
C ILE A 165 12.22 -0.73 5.17
N LEU A 166 11.51 -0.74 4.04
CA LEU A 166 11.95 -0.03 2.83
C LEU A 166 12.03 1.48 3.02
N LYS A 167 11.17 2.07 3.85
CA LYS A 167 11.23 3.51 4.20
C LYS A 167 12.50 3.90 4.96
N LEU A 168 13.20 2.94 5.56
CA LEU A 168 14.48 3.20 6.24
C LEU A 168 15.65 3.35 5.27
N MET A 169 15.47 3.04 3.98
CA MET A 169 16.51 3.19 2.98
C MET A 169 16.94 4.65 2.87
N PRO A 170 18.26 4.91 2.77
CA PRO A 170 18.75 6.27 2.62
C PRO A 170 18.28 6.87 1.29
N SER A 171 18.05 8.17 1.26
CA SER A 171 17.63 8.91 0.06
C SER A 171 18.65 8.90 -1.08
N THR A 172 19.90 8.53 -0.77
CA THR A 172 21.03 8.42 -1.71
C THR A 172 21.07 7.09 -2.46
N ILE A 173 20.15 6.15 -2.18
CA ILE A 173 20.11 4.85 -2.85
C ILE A 173 19.93 4.99 -4.37
N GLU A 174 20.62 4.13 -5.12
CA GLU A 174 20.40 3.98 -6.56
C GLU A 174 18.93 3.61 -6.83
N LYS A 175 18.27 4.39 -7.70
CA LYS A 175 16.85 4.18 -8.05
C LYS A 175 16.55 2.75 -8.50
N ASN A 176 17.44 2.13 -9.27
CA ASN A 176 17.26 0.76 -9.78
C ASN A 176 17.26 -0.29 -8.65
N LYS A 177 18.12 -0.13 -7.64
CA LYS A 177 18.17 -1.04 -6.48
C LYS A 177 16.90 -0.92 -5.64
N LEU A 178 16.45 0.31 -5.36
CA LEU A 178 15.18 0.54 -4.68
C LEU A 178 14.01 -0.04 -5.48
N GLN A 179 14.02 0.12 -6.80
CA GLN A 179 12.98 -0.40 -7.68
C GLN A 179 12.91 -1.94 -7.66
N HIS A 180 14.06 -2.63 -7.65
CA HIS A 180 14.09 -4.09 -7.51
C HIS A 180 13.39 -4.56 -6.22
N LEU A 181 13.65 -3.89 -5.09
CA LEU A 181 13.01 -4.22 -3.82
C LEU A 181 11.52 -3.89 -3.81
N ASN A 182 11.15 -2.76 -4.41
CA ASN A 182 9.74 -2.41 -4.59
C ASN A 182 9.01 -3.43 -5.47
N ASN A 183 9.64 -3.95 -6.53
CA ASN A 183 9.05 -4.98 -7.38
C ASN A 183 8.78 -6.26 -6.59
N ALA A 184 9.72 -6.70 -5.74
CA ALA A 184 9.49 -7.84 -4.84
C ALA A 184 8.30 -7.63 -3.89
N LEU A 185 8.14 -6.41 -3.35
CA LEU A 185 6.98 -6.05 -2.52
C LEU A 185 5.68 -6.07 -3.34
N VAL A 186 5.69 -5.50 -4.55
CA VAL A 186 4.54 -5.48 -5.47
C VAL A 186 4.11 -6.90 -5.85
N ASP A 187 5.05 -7.81 -6.10
CA ASP A 187 4.75 -9.20 -6.43
C ASP A 187 4.08 -9.95 -5.26
N ILE A 188 4.51 -9.67 -4.02
CA ILE A 188 3.84 -10.17 -2.81
C ILE A 188 2.42 -9.61 -2.71
N ILE A 189 2.23 -8.31 -2.98
CA ILE A 189 0.89 -7.71 -2.95
C ILE A 189 -0.01 -8.35 -4.01
N LYS A 190 0.49 -8.55 -5.24
CA LYS A 190 -0.26 -9.22 -6.32
C LYS A 190 -0.64 -10.66 -5.97
N SER A 191 0.24 -11.42 -5.32
CA SER A 191 -0.07 -12.79 -4.90
C SER A 191 -1.18 -12.83 -3.85
N VAL A 192 -1.25 -11.83 -2.95
CA VAL A 192 -2.35 -11.67 -1.99
C VAL A 192 -3.67 -11.35 -2.69
N PHE A 193 -3.68 -10.50 -3.71
CA PHE A 193 -4.90 -10.20 -4.47
C PHE A 193 -5.50 -11.42 -5.17
N LYS A 194 -4.68 -12.41 -5.54
CA LYS A 194 -5.12 -13.69 -6.13
C LYS A 194 -5.70 -14.67 -5.10
N LYS A 195 -5.49 -14.46 -3.80
CA LYS A 195 -6.04 -15.31 -2.74
C LYS A 195 -7.47 -14.86 -2.40
N LYS A 196 -8.37 -15.81 -2.13
CA LYS A 196 -9.68 -15.52 -1.54
C LYS A 196 -9.49 -15.16 -0.06
N LEU A 197 -9.77 -13.91 0.31
CA LEU A 197 -9.71 -13.48 1.71
C LEU A 197 -11.06 -13.72 2.39
N SER A 198 -11.08 -14.60 3.39
CA SER A 198 -12.22 -14.82 4.29
C SER A 198 -12.13 -13.84 5.46
N VAL A 199 -12.62 -12.61 5.29
CA VAL A 199 -12.61 -11.55 6.32
C VAL A 199 -13.94 -10.81 6.30
N LYS A 200 -14.32 -10.22 7.44
CA LYS A 200 -15.45 -9.29 7.56
C LYS A 200 -15.33 -8.17 6.52
N SER A 201 -16.46 -7.73 5.98
CA SER A 201 -16.52 -6.80 4.84
C SER A 201 -15.87 -5.43 5.12
N SER A 202 -15.95 -4.91 6.35
CA SER A 202 -15.35 -3.61 6.71
C SER A 202 -13.81 -3.62 6.69
N GLU A 203 -13.20 -4.63 7.31
CA GLU A 203 -11.74 -4.79 7.37
C GLU A 203 -11.17 -5.10 5.98
N LYS A 204 -11.88 -5.96 5.22
CA LYS A 204 -11.56 -6.26 3.82
C LYS A 204 -11.46 -4.99 2.98
N ASN A 205 -12.36 -4.02 3.17
CA ASN A 205 -12.35 -2.77 2.44
C ASN A 205 -11.10 -1.92 2.75
N GLU A 206 -10.73 -1.78 4.02
CA GLU A 206 -9.52 -1.05 4.41
C GLU A 206 -8.24 -1.73 3.87
N TYR A 207 -8.21 -3.06 3.87
CA TYR A 207 -7.09 -3.83 3.31
C TYR A 207 -6.96 -3.61 1.81
N ILE A 208 -8.05 -3.67 1.06
CA ILE A 208 -8.04 -3.41 -0.39
C ILE A 208 -7.53 -1.99 -0.67
N ILE A 209 -8.02 -0.99 0.07
CA ILE A 209 -7.56 0.39 -0.08
C ILE A 209 -6.05 0.48 0.12
N TYR A 210 -5.56 0.00 1.26
CA TYR A 210 -4.14 0.07 1.60
C TYR A 210 -3.26 -0.67 0.58
N LEU A 211 -3.59 -1.91 0.25
CA LEU A 211 -2.78 -2.75 -0.64
C LEU A 211 -2.76 -2.23 -2.07
N LEU A 212 -3.89 -1.78 -2.60
CA LEU A 212 -3.98 -1.31 -3.98
C LEU A 212 -3.23 0.02 -4.15
N GLN A 213 -3.39 0.95 -3.20
CA GLN A 213 -2.63 2.20 -3.21
C GLN A 213 -1.13 1.95 -3.06
N LEU A 214 -0.73 1.06 -2.15
CA LEU A 214 0.68 0.70 -1.99
C LEU A 214 1.26 0.07 -3.25
N CYS A 215 0.51 -0.83 -3.90
CA CYS A 215 0.90 -1.47 -5.15
C CYS A 215 1.14 -0.44 -6.27
N ILE A 216 0.22 0.51 -6.44
CA ILE A 216 0.34 1.58 -7.43
C ILE A 216 1.54 2.49 -7.11
N ASN A 217 1.70 2.91 -5.85
CA ASN A 217 2.74 3.85 -5.45
C ASN A 217 4.16 3.27 -5.51
N LYS A 218 4.33 1.96 -5.36
CA LYS A 218 5.63 1.28 -5.38
C LYS A 218 5.98 0.70 -6.75
N SER A 219 5.04 0.66 -7.68
CA SER A 219 5.28 0.19 -9.04
C SER A 219 6.24 1.10 -9.81
N GLU A 220 7.02 0.51 -10.71
CA GLU A 220 7.88 1.25 -11.64
C GLU A 220 7.05 2.16 -12.56
N ASN A 221 5.93 1.63 -13.06
CA ASN A 221 4.97 2.33 -13.90
C ASN A 221 3.58 2.27 -13.25
N PRO A 222 3.25 3.20 -12.34
CA PRO A 222 1.95 3.25 -11.66
C PRO A 222 0.76 3.29 -12.63
N ILE A 223 0.94 3.94 -13.79
CA ILE A 223 -0.08 4.07 -14.82
C ILE A 223 -0.46 2.72 -15.44
N ASP A 224 0.48 1.78 -15.59
CA ASP A 224 0.20 0.48 -16.20
C ASP A 224 -0.75 -0.35 -15.33
N ILE A 225 -0.58 -0.27 -14.00
CA ILE A 225 -1.49 -0.90 -13.05
C ILE A 225 -2.88 -0.27 -13.16
N ILE A 226 -2.96 1.07 -13.22
CA ILE A 226 -4.25 1.76 -13.37
C ILE A 226 -4.91 1.39 -14.70
N LYS A 227 -4.16 1.31 -15.80
CA LYS A 227 -4.66 0.88 -17.11
C LYS A 227 -5.25 -0.52 -17.05
N TYR A 228 -4.53 -1.47 -16.47
CA TYR A 228 -5.01 -2.84 -16.27
C TYR A 228 -6.38 -2.85 -15.57
N TYR A 229 -6.55 -2.09 -14.48
CA TYR A 229 -7.85 -2.03 -13.81
C TYR A 229 -8.90 -1.24 -14.59
N CYS A 230 -8.58 -0.09 -15.16
CA CYS A 230 -9.55 0.80 -15.81
C CYS A 230 -10.03 0.32 -17.17
N LEU A 231 -9.13 -0.29 -17.95
CA LEU A 231 -9.38 -0.66 -19.35
C LEU A 231 -9.77 -2.14 -19.47
N GLU A 232 -9.25 -3.01 -18.62
CA GLU A 232 -9.51 -4.45 -18.72
C GLU A 232 -10.46 -4.92 -17.61
N ILE A 233 -10.08 -4.79 -16.34
CA ILE A 233 -10.78 -5.48 -15.25
C ILE A 233 -12.14 -4.86 -14.90
N LEU A 234 -12.23 -3.55 -14.72
CA LEU A 234 -13.48 -2.89 -14.32
C LEU A 234 -14.57 -2.98 -15.41
N PRO A 235 -14.27 -2.77 -16.71
CA PRO A 235 -15.26 -2.96 -17.77
C PRO A 235 -15.78 -4.40 -17.83
N LEU A 236 -14.89 -5.40 -17.81
CA LEU A 236 -15.28 -6.82 -17.79
C LEU A 236 -16.20 -7.15 -16.60
N PHE A 237 -15.91 -6.57 -15.43
CA PHE A 237 -16.75 -6.77 -14.25
C PHE A 237 -18.15 -6.16 -14.43
N ILE A 238 -18.25 -4.97 -15.03
CA ILE A 238 -19.55 -4.35 -15.34
C ILE A 238 -20.31 -5.17 -16.38
N ASP A 239 -19.65 -5.66 -17.42
CA ASP A 239 -20.28 -6.50 -18.44
C ASP A 239 -20.82 -7.81 -17.84
N ALA A 240 -20.07 -8.44 -16.93
CA ALA A 240 -20.53 -9.62 -16.20
C ALA A 240 -21.72 -9.32 -15.26
N LEU A 241 -21.82 -8.10 -14.71
CA LEU A 241 -22.98 -7.69 -13.93
C LEU A 241 -24.23 -7.44 -14.77
N VAL A 242 -24.06 -6.95 -16.01
CA VAL A 242 -25.17 -6.67 -16.93
C VAL A 242 -25.63 -7.94 -17.64
N ASN A 243 -24.70 -8.84 -17.97
CA ASN A 243 -24.93 -10.09 -18.71
C ASN A 243 -24.50 -11.31 -17.87
N PRO A 244 -25.30 -11.74 -16.88
CA PRO A 244 -24.93 -12.79 -15.94
C PRO A 244 -24.85 -14.21 -16.54
N GLU A 245 -25.35 -14.41 -17.76
CA GLU A 245 -25.31 -15.71 -18.46
C GLU A 245 -24.01 -15.93 -19.26
N ALA A 246 -23.13 -14.94 -19.34
CA ALA A 246 -21.85 -15.07 -20.03
C ALA A 246 -20.80 -15.77 -19.14
N ASP A 247 -19.94 -16.59 -19.77
CA ASP A 247 -18.80 -17.21 -19.07
C ASP A 247 -17.92 -16.14 -18.41
N VAL A 248 -17.62 -16.34 -17.13
CA VAL A 248 -16.78 -15.40 -16.37
C VAL A 248 -15.34 -15.43 -16.91
N PRO A 249 -14.81 -14.31 -17.43
CA PRO A 249 -13.43 -14.26 -17.92
C PRO A 249 -12.41 -14.67 -16.86
N ASN A 250 -11.36 -15.40 -17.28
CA ASN A 250 -10.25 -15.80 -16.42
C ASN A 250 -9.60 -14.62 -15.68
N SER A 251 -9.52 -13.45 -16.33
CA SER A 251 -8.97 -12.22 -15.72
C SER A 251 -9.77 -11.74 -14.49
N LEU A 252 -11.08 -12.01 -14.43
CA LEU A 252 -11.89 -11.72 -13.25
C LEU A 252 -11.70 -12.78 -12.16
N LEU A 253 -11.47 -14.04 -12.53
CA LEU A 253 -11.15 -15.11 -11.59
C LEU A 253 -9.83 -14.86 -10.86
N ASP A 254 -8.86 -14.23 -11.54
CA ASP A 254 -7.58 -13.78 -10.96
C ASP A 254 -7.72 -12.57 -10.00
N ASN A 255 -8.91 -11.95 -9.94
CA ASN A 255 -9.22 -10.81 -9.07
C ASN A 255 -10.39 -11.13 -8.11
N PRO A 256 -10.28 -12.17 -7.25
CA PRO A 256 -11.38 -12.64 -6.39
C PRO A 256 -11.87 -11.61 -5.36
N LEU A 257 -11.09 -10.56 -5.10
CA LEU A 257 -11.47 -9.47 -4.20
C LEU A 257 -12.37 -8.41 -4.85
N LEU A 258 -12.50 -8.42 -6.18
CA LEU A 258 -13.40 -7.55 -6.91
C LEU A 258 -14.79 -8.20 -6.99
N ASN A 259 -15.75 -7.63 -6.25
CA ASN A 259 -17.14 -8.06 -6.25
C ASN A 259 -18.07 -6.84 -6.13
N SER A 260 -19.38 -7.07 -6.11
CA SER A 260 -20.38 -5.99 -6.09
C SER A 260 -20.26 -5.06 -4.88
N GLU A 261 -19.72 -5.54 -3.76
CA GLU A 261 -19.50 -4.75 -2.54
C GLU A 261 -18.24 -3.89 -2.65
N THR A 262 -17.15 -4.48 -3.17
CA THR A 262 -15.83 -3.85 -3.22
C THR A 262 -15.61 -3.03 -4.50
N PHE A 263 -16.43 -3.19 -5.53
CA PHE A 263 -16.31 -2.46 -6.81
C PHE A 263 -16.19 -0.94 -6.61
N ASN A 264 -17.04 -0.39 -5.74
CA ASN A 264 -17.02 1.05 -5.43
C ASN A 264 -15.67 1.52 -4.90
N ILE A 265 -14.92 0.65 -4.23
CA ILE A 265 -13.61 0.96 -3.65
C ILE A 265 -12.55 0.97 -4.74
N TYR A 266 -12.51 -0.05 -5.59
CA TYR A 266 -11.62 -0.10 -6.74
C TYR A 266 -11.80 1.13 -7.63
N TYR A 267 -13.04 1.45 -7.99
CA TYR A 267 -13.36 2.62 -8.81
C TYR A 267 -12.85 3.94 -8.19
N LYS A 268 -13.08 4.12 -6.87
CA LYS A 268 -12.62 5.32 -6.15
C LYS A 268 -11.10 5.42 -6.14
N ILE A 269 -10.40 4.31 -5.85
CA ILE A 269 -8.93 4.28 -5.81
C ILE A 269 -8.36 4.63 -7.18
N MET A 270 -8.90 4.05 -8.26
CA MET A 270 -8.42 4.36 -9.62
C MET A 270 -8.53 5.85 -9.94
N LEU A 271 -9.66 6.50 -9.61
CA LEU A 271 -9.81 7.95 -9.80
C LEU A 271 -8.85 8.78 -8.95
N VAL A 272 -8.65 8.40 -7.69
CA VAL A 272 -7.75 9.11 -6.76
C VAL A 272 -6.30 8.99 -7.22
N GLU A 273 -5.84 7.78 -7.53
CA GLU A 273 -4.46 7.55 -7.94
C GLU A 273 -4.16 8.12 -9.33
N LEU A 274 -5.13 8.12 -10.25
CA LEU A 274 -4.99 8.79 -11.53
C LEU A 274 -4.75 10.30 -11.36
N ASN A 275 -5.46 10.93 -10.42
CA ASN A 275 -5.24 12.33 -10.06
C ASN A 275 -3.85 12.53 -9.41
N ASN A 276 -3.45 11.65 -8.50
CA ASN A 276 -2.13 11.72 -7.84
C ASN A 276 -1.00 11.63 -8.88
N ILE A 277 -1.11 10.74 -9.86
CA ILE A 277 -0.15 10.61 -10.96
C ILE A 277 -0.09 11.91 -11.77
N LEU A 278 -1.23 12.48 -12.15
CA LEU A 278 -1.27 13.71 -12.94
C LEU A 278 -0.67 14.91 -12.17
N GLN A 279 -0.91 14.98 -10.87
CA GLN A 279 -0.41 16.04 -9.99
C GLN A 279 1.10 15.89 -9.71
N SER A 280 1.61 14.67 -9.64
CA SER A 280 3.03 14.38 -9.36
C SER A 280 4.00 15.15 -10.26
N GLU A 281 5.06 15.69 -9.67
CA GLU A 281 6.11 16.40 -10.42
C GLU A 281 6.83 15.46 -11.40
N ALA A 282 7.01 14.20 -11.02
CA ALA A 282 7.59 13.15 -11.85
C ALA A 282 6.70 12.73 -13.04
N PHE A 283 5.52 13.32 -13.18
CA PHE A 283 4.65 13.10 -14.33
C PHE A 283 5.31 13.57 -15.63
N MET A 284 5.89 14.77 -15.60
CA MET A 284 6.57 15.36 -16.75
C MET A 284 7.93 14.68 -16.93
N GLN A 285 8.08 13.92 -18.01
CA GLN A 285 9.29 13.17 -18.31
C GLN A 285 10.29 14.04 -19.08
N PRO A 286 11.59 13.68 -19.08
CA PRO A 286 12.60 14.42 -19.84
C PRO A 286 12.32 14.47 -21.35
N SER A 287 11.65 13.43 -21.87
CA SER A 287 11.20 13.38 -23.25
C SER A 287 9.76 13.88 -23.38
N ILE A 288 9.54 14.78 -24.34
CA ILE A 288 8.22 15.32 -24.68
C ILE A 288 7.31 14.19 -25.17
N ILE A 289 7.82 13.30 -26.03
CA ILE A 289 7.06 12.17 -26.58
C ILE A 289 6.61 11.21 -25.47
N SER A 290 7.48 10.89 -24.51
CA SER A 290 7.10 10.02 -23.39
C SER A 290 6.07 10.69 -22.47
N THR A 291 6.16 12.01 -22.30
CA THR A 291 5.17 12.80 -21.56
C THR A 291 3.80 12.79 -22.26
N ILE A 292 3.77 12.99 -23.58
CA ILE A 292 2.54 12.96 -24.38
C ILE A 292 1.91 11.55 -24.34
N LYS A 293 2.72 10.49 -24.49
CA LYS A 293 2.24 9.10 -24.36
C LYS A 293 1.60 8.86 -22.99
N ARG A 294 2.27 9.26 -21.92
CA ARG A 294 1.75 9.12 -20.55
C ARG A 294 0.48 9.94 -20.32
N LEU A 295 0.35 11.11 -20.94
CA LEU A 295 -0.88 11.90 -20.92
C LEU A 295 -2.02 11.19 -21.64
N ASN A 296 -1.76 10.58 -22.80
CA ASN A 296 -2.76 9.78 -23.51
C ASN A 296 -3.26 8.63 -22.63
N ASP A 297 -2.35 7.89 -21.99
CA ASP A 297 -2.72 6.80 -21.07
C ASP A 297 -3.61 7.30 -19.92
N VAL A 298 -3.27 8.45 -19.32
CA VAL A 298 -4.05 9.04 -18.22
C VAL A 298 -5.43 9.51 -18.67
N VAL A 299 -5.51 10.19 -19.82
CA VAL A 299 -6.77 10.69 -20.39
C VAL A 299 -7.67 9.54 -20.84
N GLU A 300 -7.09 8.47 -21.38
CA GLU A 300 -7.80 7.26 -21.76
C GLU A 300 -8.39 6.54 -20.53
N CYS A 301 -7.60 6.35 -19.47
CA CYS A 301 -8.10 5.79 -18.21
C CYS A 301 -9.24 6.63 -17.63
N PHE A 302 -9.08 7.95 -17.60
CA PHE A 302 -10.13 8.86 -17.12
C PHE A 302 -11.41 8.71 -17.95
N THR A 303 -11.27 8.61 -19.28
CA THR A 303 -12.41 8.45 -20.18
C THR A 303 -13.16 7.15 -19.94
N HIS A 304 -12.47 6.03 -19.78
CA HIS A 304 -13.12 4.75 -19.45
C HIS A 304 -13.82 4.80 -18.09
N LEU A 305 -13.18 5.39 -17.06
CA LEU A 305 -13.82 5.58 -15.76
C LEU A 305 -15.09 6.45 -15.83
N THR A 306 -15.15 7.43 -16.73
CA THR A 306 -16.39 8.22 -16.96
C THR A 306 -17.47 7.43 -17.69
N GLN A 307 -17.09 6.56 -18.63
CA GLN A 307 -18.02 5.73 -19.38
C GLN A 307 -18.68 4.68 -18.48
N ILE A 308 -17.94 4.09 -17.54
CA ILE A 308 -18.48 3.15 -16.54
C ILE A 308 -19.70 3.73 -15.82
N VAL A 309 -19.70 5.03 -15.48
CA VAL A 309 -20.82 5.67 -14.76
C VAL A 309 -22.09 5.74 -15.60
N LYS A 310 -21.99 5.75 -16.94
CA LYS A 310 -23.18 5.69 -17.80
C LYS A 310 -23.91 4.35 -17.70
N ILE A 311 -23.14 3.28 -17.54
CA ILE A 311 -23.66 1.91 -17.49
C ILE A 311 -24.07 1.57 -16.05
N TYR A 312 -23.28 2.04 -15.08
CA TYR A 312 -23.42 1.72 -13.67
C TYR A 312 -23.72 2.96 -12.82
N ASP A 313 -24.98 3.42 -12.90
CA ASP A 313 -25.46 4.67 -12.31
C ASP A 313 -25.76 4.53 -10.80
N LYS A 314 -24.72 4.26 -10.00
CA LYS A 314 -24.82 4.32 -8.53
C LYS A 314 -24.47 5.73 -8.03
N ARG A 315 -25.36 6.32 -7.23
CA ARG A 315 -25.19 7.66 -6.61
C ARG A 315 -23.81 7.88 -5.95
N ASN A 316 -23.28 6.86 -5.27
CA ASN A 316 -21.97 6.94 -4.60
C ASN A 316 -20.78 7.03 -5.56
N ILE A 317 -20.85 6.34 -6.70
CA ILE A 317 -19.85 6.38 -7.76
C ILE A 317 -19.90 7.74 -8.46
N LEU A 318 -21.12 8.16 -8.81
CA LEU A 318 -21.34 9.44 -9.45
C LEU A 318 -20.80 10.61 -8.61
N LYS A 319 -21.11 10.65 -7.32
CA LYS A 319 -20.60 11.67 -6.39
C LYS A 319 -19.07 11.70 -6.36
N HIS A 320 -18.43 10.54 -6.42
CA HIS A 320 -16.96 10.47 -6.40
C HIS A 320 -16.35 10.91 -7.74
N LEU A 321 -16.95 10.51 -8.87
CA LEU A 321 -16.54 10.97 -10.19
C LEU A 321 -16.64 12.49 -10.30
N LEU A 322 -17.72 13.11 -9.82
CA LEU A 322 -17.86 14.57 -9.85
C LEU A 322 -16.77 15.27 -9.04
N LYS A 323 -16.47 14.78 -7.84
CA LYS A 323 -15.43 15.34 -6.98
C LYS A 323 -14.04 15.19 -7.59
N GLN A 324 -13.67 13.98 -7.97
CA GLN A 324 -12.33 13.67 -8.49
C GLN A 324 -12.12 14.13 -9.93
N GLY A 325 -13.17 14.07 -10.75
CA GLY A 325 -13.14 14.55 -12.13
C GLY A 325 -13.02 16.07 -12.24
N LYS A 326 -13.64 16.82 -11.33
CA LYS A 326 -13.37 18.26 -11.23
C LYS A 326 -11.88 18.52 -10.95
N LEU A 327 -11.30 17.81 -9.97
CA LEU A 327 -9.87 17.92 -9.65
C LEU A 327 -8.98 17.54 -10.83
N PHE A 328 -9.33 16.49 -11.56
CA PHE A 328 -8.63 16.06 -12.78
C PHE A 328 -8.61 17.16 -13.82
N LEU A 329 -9.78 17.70 -14.18
CA LEU A 329 -9.92 18.74 -15.20
C LEU A 329 -9.23 20.05 -14.78
N ASP A 330 -9.35 20.44 -13.51
CA ASP A 330 -8.65 21.61 -12.97
C ASP A 330 -7.13 21.44 -13.07
N THR A 331 -6.60 20.26 -12.73
CA THR A 331 -5.17 19.94 -12.85
C THR A 331 -4.74 19.93 -14.31
N PHE A 332 -5.55 19.34 -15.20
CA PHE A 332 -5.28 19.29 -16.63
C PHE A 332 -5.17 20.69 -17.23
N VAL A 333 -6.13 21.58 -16.93
CA VAL A 333 -6.11 22.97 -17.42
C VAL A 333 -4.91 23.75 -16.88
N LYS A 334 -4.58 23.58 -15.59
CA LYS A 334 -3.49 24.35 -14.96
C LYS A 334 -2.09 23.87 -15.36
N LYS A 335 -1.89 22.56 -15.50
CA LYS A 335 -0.56 21.95 -15.68
C LYS A 335 -0.33 21.43 -17.10
N VAL A 336 -1.33 20.77 -17.68
CA VAL A 336 -1.19 20.07 -18.97
C VAL A 336 -1.39 21.03 -20.14
N MET A 337 -2.42 21.87 -20.11
CA MET A 337 -2.69 22.79 -21.23
C MET A 337 -1.51 23.74 -21.55
N PRO A 338 -0.80 24.34 -20.58
CA PRO A 338 0.40 25.13 -20.87
C PRO A 338 1.48 24.31 -21.57
N PHE A 339 1.72 23.07 -21.11
CA PHE A 339 2.68 22.15 -21.73
C PHE A 339 2.29 21.79 -23.17
N LEU A 340 1.01 21.47 -23.41
CA LEU A 340 0.53 21.16 -24.75
C LEU A 340 0.64 22.36 -25.69
N ASN A 341 0.34 23.58 -25.21
CA ASN A 341 0.41 24.80 -26.01
C ASN A 341 1.84 25.08 -26.50
N ILE A 342 2.84 24.91 -25.62
CA ILE A 342 4.26 25.09 -25.98
C ILE A 342 4.69 24.09 -27.06
N ASN A 343 4.24 22.84 -26.98
CA ASN A 343 4.68 21.75 -27.87
C ASN A 343 3.75 21.52 -29.08
N PHE A 344 2.68 22.31 -29.22
CA PHE A 344 1.62 22.08 -30.20
C PHE A 344 2.10 22.03 -31.64
N LYS A 345 3.05 22.90 -32.02
CA LYS A 345 3.55 22.98 -33.39
C LYS A 345 4.31 21.72 -33.81
N GLN A 346 5.00 21.07 -32.88
CA GLN A 346 5.86 19.92 -33.16
C GLN A 346 5.12 18.59 -33.05
N HIS A 347 4.11 18.51 -32.17
CA HIS A 347 3.37 17.28 -31.89
C HIS A 347 1.85 17.45 -32.14
N HIS A 348 1.50 18.15 -33.21
CA HIS A 348 0.12 18.58 -33.48
C HIS A 348 -0.88 17.41 -33.47
N GLU A 349 -0.58 16.33 -34.20
CA GLU A 349 -1.49 15.19 -34.36
C GLU A 349 -1.74 14.47 -33.03
N ASP A 350 -0.67 14.19 -32.27
CA ASP A 350 -0.77 13.53 -30.96
C ASP A 350 -1.59 14.36 -29.97
N ILE A 351 -1.37 15.68 -29.96
CA ILE A 351 -2.06 16.59 -29.05
C ILE A 351 -3.53 16.73 -29.44
N VAL A 352 -3.85 16.83 -30.73
CA VAL A 352 -5.24 16.86 -31.20
C VAL A 352 -5.95 15.54 -30.88
N GLY A 353 -5.28 14.39 -31.06
CA GLY A 353 -5.80 13.08 -30.67
C GLY A 353 -6.14 13.01 -29.18
N LEU A 354 -5.21 13.41 -28.32
CA LEU A 354 -5.38 13.48 -26.88
C LEU A 354 -6.61 14.33 -26.50
N LEU A 355 -6.73 15.53 -27.07
CA LEU A 355 -7.84 16.43 -26.77
C LEU A 355 -9.19 15.88 -27.26
N LYS A 356 -9.22 15.15 -28.37
CA LYS A 356 -10.43 14.47 -28.85
C LYS A 356 -10.89 13.39 -27.86
N ILE A 357 -9.98 12.62 -27.28
CA ILE A 357 -10.31 11.62 -26.25
C ILE A 357 -10.86 12.33 -25.01
N LEU A 358 -10.18 13.39 -24.53
CA LEU A 358 -10.64 14.16 -23.38
C LEU A 358 -12.04 14.79 -23.59
N GLN A 359 -12.33 15.25 -24.81
CA GLN A 359 -13.65 15.80 -25.17
C GLN A 359 -14.79 14.79 -24.97
N GLN A 360 -14.52 13.49 -25.13
CA GLN A 360 -15.53 12.47 -24.84
C GLN A 360 -15.90 12.51 -23.37
N SER A 361 -14.91 12.49 -22.47
CA SER A 361 -15.12 12.62 -21.02
C SER A 361 -15.89 13.87 -20.64
N THR A 362 -15.52 15.04 -21.16
CA THR A 362 -16.16 16.32 -20.78
C THR A 362 -17.63 16.39 -21.21
N ARG A 363 -17.99 15.82 -22.36
CA ARG A 363 -19.39 15.67 -22.77
C ARG A 363 -20.19 14.83 -21.78
N ILE A 364 -19.59 13.74 -21.26
CA ILE A 364 -20.23 12.90 -20.23
C ILE A 364 -20.45 13.69 -18.94
N PHE A 365 -19.45 14.44 -18.48
CA PHE A 365 -19.58 15.33 -17.32
C PHE A 365 -20.71 16.36 -17.49
N GLN A 366 -20.84 16.95 -18.68
CA GLN A 366 -21.90 17.92 -18.95
C GLN A 366 -23.30 17.29 -18.90
N VAL A 367 -23.47 16.07 -19.41
CA VAL A 367 -24.75 15.33 -19.33
C VAL A 367 -25.07 14.98 -17.88
N ILE A 368 -24.07 14.49 -17.15
CA ILE A 368 -24.21 14.10 -15.75
C ILE A 368 -24.61 15.28 -14.86
N ASN A 369 -23.96 16.45 -15.02
CA ASN A 369 -24.25 17.63 -14.20
C ASN A 369 -25.65 18.25 -14.45
N LYS A 370 -26.32 17.84 -15.53
CA LYS A 370 -27.68 18.29 -15.87
C LYS A 370 -28.77 17.37 -15.29
N LYS A 371 -28.42 16.16 -14.85
CA LYS A 371 -29.29 15.26 -14.09
C LYS A 371 -29.22 15.61 -12.61
#